data_AF-A0A535W3Q0-F1
#
_entry.id   AF-A0A535W3Q0-F1
#
_cell.length_a   1.000
_cell.length_b   1.000
_cell.length_c   1.000
_cell.angle_alpha   90.00
_cell.angle_beta   90.00
_cell.angle_gamma   90.00
#
_symmetry.space_group_name_H-M   'P 1'
#
loop_
_entity.id
_entity.type
_entity.pdbx_description
1 polymer ?
#
loop_
_entity_poly.entity_id
_entity_poly.type
_entity_poly.pdbx_seq_one_letter_code
_entity_poly.pdbx_strand_id
1 'polypeptide(L)'
;SGAPGWATIGAPNWNPLPQYSWSPSLIPAAIASDLYFWLSSDWKKEFYRAWQTVAVKFSNNPGVAGYDIFNEAHPLPIPPRLFEKFYLWPMFKEAIDAIGAVDANHLFFVQGILLLTLNTVVDHLKGPNIVYGTHLYEGSLIPPFWTGDPTFLRQRFQQRVKEAAQVPAPLWIGELGYDLTQKGAMSYADAALDESDDLGIGWAWWQWRENRYWGIVDAAGQLVNRNALRHLARPYLIAAPAGVRAGHGDGIRGNLTITVNATHADQPIEIGWSAVTLTAPTADGVCLAASHWDATSGRLTLQVDPAAGCRVIVRAS
;
A
#
# COMPACT_ATOMS: atom_id res chain seq x y z
N SER A 1 -15.09 1.49 10.49
CA SER A 1 -16.30 0.74 10.03
C SER A 1 -15.84 -0.61 9.49
N GLY A 2 -16.73 -1.60 9.37
CA GLY A 2 -16.33 -2.91 8.86
C GLY A 2 -17.41 -3.97 9.08
N ALA A 3 -17.42 -4.58 10.26
CA ALA A 3 -18.35 -5.64 10.62
C ALA A 3 -19.83 -5.21 10.48
N PRO A 4 -20.73 -6.13 10.05
CA PRO A 4 -22.17 -5.85 9.99
C PRO A 4 -22.76 -5.68 11.39
N GLY A 5 -23.89 -4.96 11.49
CA GLY A 5 -24.49 -4.63 12.80
C GLY A 5 -24.88 -5.83 13.67
N TRP A 6 -25.10 -7.02 13.10
CA TRP A 6 -25.35 -8.24 13.87
C TRP A 6 -24.08 -8.80 14.54
N ALA A 7 -22.90 -8.48 14.02
CA ALA A 7 -21.60 -8.85 14.58
C ALA A 7 -21.12 -7.76 15.56
N THR A 8 -22.01 -7.34 16.45
CA THR A 8 -21.72 -6.38 17.52
C THR A 8 -22.30 -6.91 18.81
N ILE A 9 -21.42 -7.13 19.79
CA ILE A 9 -21.83 -7.52 21.13
C ILE A 9 -22.52 -6.34 21.83
N GLY A 10 -23.68 -6.61 22.40
CA GLY A 10 -24.39 -5.65 23.24
C GLY A 10 -23.58 -5.33 24.50
N ALA A 11 -22.94 -4.17 24.53
CA ALA A 11 -22.18 -3.65 25.66
C ALA A 11 -22.26 -2.11 25.67
N PRO A 12 -21.84 -1.44 26.76
CA PRO A 12 -21.88 0.02 26.83
C PRO A 12 -21.13 0.68 25.66
N ASN A 13 -21.83 1.56 24.94
CA ASN A 13 -21.27 2.36 23.86
C ASN A 13 -20.88 3.74 24.40
N TRP A 14 -19.86 3.77 25.24
CA TRP A 14 -19.30 5.00 25.81
C TRP A 14 -17.86 5.17 25.33
N ASN A 15 -17.60 6.33 24.72
CA ASN A 15 -16.27 6.69 24.25
C ASN A 15 -15.58 7.64 25.25
N PRO A 16 -14.51 7.19 25.94
CA PRO A 16 -13.81 8.02 26.91
C PRO A 16 -12.93 9.10 26.27
N LEU A 17 -12.70 9.03 24.95
CA LEU A 17 -11.72 9.83 24.23
C LEU A 17 -12.28 10.44 22.92
N PRO A 18 -13.49 11.04 22.94
CA PRO A 18 -14.24 11.41 21.72
C PRO A 18 -13.54 12.43 20.82
N GLN A 19 -12.52 13.13 21.31
CA GLN A 19 -11.71 14.06 20.54
C GLN A 19 -10.78 13.36 19.53
N TYR A 20 -10.50 12.07 19.69
CA TYR A 20 -9.63 11.31 18.79
C TYR A 20 -10.46 10.44 17.86
N SER A 21 -10.26 10.57 16.54
CA SER A 21 -11.04 9.83 15.53
C SER A 21 -10.91 8.30 15.64
N TRP A 22 -9.78 7.80 16.15
CA TRP A 22 -9.54 6.37 16.37
C TRP A 22 -10.16 5.83 17.66
N SER A 23 -10.53 6.69 18.62
CA SER A 23 -11.05 6.28 19.93
C SER A 23 -12.32 5.41 19.92
N PRO A 24 -13.19 5.41 18.89
CA PRO A 24 -14.29 4.46 18.82
C PRO A 24 -13.86 2.98 18.88
N SER A 25 -12.61 2.64 18.53
CA SER A 25 -12.09 1.28 18.70
C SER A 25 -11.88 0.87 20.16
N LEU A 26 -11.84 1.83 21.09
CA LEU A 26 -11.62 1.58 22.51
C LEU A 26 -12.91 1.53 23.35
N ILE A 27 -14.09 1.69 22.74
CA ILE A 27 -15.34 1.57 23.48
C ILE A 27 -15.56 0.11 23.92
N PRO A 28 -16.27 -0.14 25.04
CA PRO A 28 -16.51 -1.50 25.52
C PRO A 28 -17.18 -2.42 24.48
N ALA A 29 -18.12 -1.89 23.68
CA ALA A 29 -18.77 -2.65 22.61
C ALA A 29 -17.81 -3.07 21.48
N ALA A 30 -16.88 -2.21 21.07
CA ALA A 30 -15.88 -2.55 20.06
C ALA A 30 -14.93 -3.62 20.60
N ILE A 31 -14.38 -3.41 21.80
CA ILE A 31 -13.47 -4.37 22.45
C ILE A 31 -14.14 -5.74 22.64
N ALA A 32 -15.39 -5.77 23.12
CA ALA A 32 -16.12 -7.02 23.31
C ALA A 32 -16.39 -7.75 21.99
N SER A 33 -16.69 -7.00 20.92
CA SER A 33 -16.96 -7.55 19.59
C SER A 33 -15.69 -8.08 18.93
N ASP A 34 -14.59 -7.33 18.98
CA ASP A 34 -13.29 -7.77 18.49
C ASP A 34 -12.84 -9.04 19.22
N LEU A 35 -12.92 -9.05 20.56
CA LEU A 35 -12.62 -10.23 21.36
C LEU A 35 -13.46 -11.44 20.95
N TYR A 36 -14.76 -11.26 20.74
CA TYR A 36 -15.63 -12.35 20.31
C TYR A 36 -15.19 -12.89 18.94
N PHE A 37 -14.91 -12.03 17.97
CA PHE A 37 -14.38 -12.45 16.66
C PHE A 37 -13.11 -13.29 16.80
N TRP A 38 -12.15 -12.85 17.62
CA TRP A 38 -10.87 -13.54 17.76
C TRP A 38 -10.99 -14.87 18.51
N LEU A 39 -11.82 -14.93 19.56
CA LEU A 39 -11.95 -16.08 20.46
C LEU A 39 -12.98 -17.11 19.99
N SER A 40 -13.98 -16.73 19.20
CA SER A 40 -15.08 -17.60 18.76
C SER A 40 -14.94 -17.97 17.28
N SER A 41 -15.41 -19.17 16.91
CA SER A 41 -15.23 -19.70 15.55
C SER A 41 -16.36 -19.34 14.58
N ASP A 42 -17.52 -19.00 15.09
CA ASP A 42 -18.73 -18.72 14.31
C ASP A 42 -18.58 -17.44 13.47
N TRP A 43 -18.16 -16.32 14.08
CA TRP A 43 -17.97 -15.07 13.33
C TRP A 43 -16.81 -15.17 12.33
N LYS A 44 -15.74 -15.90 12.65
CA LYS A 44 -14.67 -16.21 11.68
C LYS A 44 -15.18 -17.02 10.49
N LYS A 45 -16.05 -18.01 10.71
CA LYS A 45 -16.67 -18.78 9.61
C LYS A 45 -17.52 -17.89 8.71
N GLU A 46 -18.32 -16.98 9.27
CA GLU A 46 -19.09 -16.03 8.47
C GLU A 46 -18.19 -15.05 7.71
N PHE A 47 -17.09 -14.60 8.32
CA PHE A 47 -16.08 -13.78 7.67
C PHE A 47 -15.43 -14.50 6.47
N TYR A 48 -15.05 -15.78 6.61
CA TYR A 48 -14.50 -16.57 5.51
C TYR A 48 -15.54 -16.78 4.39
N ARG A 49 -16.81 -17.03 4.73
CA ARG A 49 -17.89 -17.14 3.73
C ARG A 49 -18.11 -15.84 2.96
N ALA A 50 -18.04 -14.69 3.65
CA ALA A 50 -18.13 -13.39 3.01
C ALA A 50 -16.98 -13.19 2.01
N TRP A 51 -15.74 -13.51 2.43
CA TRP A 51 -14.58 -13.47 1.57
C TRP A 51 -14.67 -14.41 0.36
N GLN A 52 -15.13 -15.64 0.55
CA GLN A 52 -15.39 -16.57 -0.56
C GLN A 52 -16.40 -16.00 -1.55
N THR A 53 -17.44 -15.31 -1.07
CA THR A 53 -18.43 -14.67 -1.94
C THR A 53 -17.80 -13.58 -2.81
N VAL A 54 -16.92 -12.75 -2.22
CA VAL A 54 -16.14 -11.75 -2.96
C VAL A 54 -15.22 -12.42 -3.97
N ALA A 55 -14.47 -13.44 -3.55
CA ALA A 55 -13.50 -14.10 -4.42
C ALA A 55 -14.15 -14.85 -5.59
N VAL A 56 -15.27 -15.54 -5.38
CA VAL A 56 -16.05 -16.14 -6.48
C VAL A 56 -16.47 -15.10 -7.51
N LYS A 57 -16.83 -13.89 -7.06
CA LYS A 57 -17.23 -12.81 -7.97
C LYS A 57 -16.07 -12.29 -8.82
N PHE A 58 -14.86 -12.27 -8.28
CA PHE A 58 -13.69 -11.65 -8.90
C PHE A 58 -12.63 -12.63 -9.43
N SER A 59 -12.80 -13.95 -9.25
CA SER A 59 -11.79 -14.97 -9.58
C SER A 59 -11.28 -14.98 -11.03
N ASN A 60 -12.07 -14.46 -11.96
CA ASN A 60 -11.70 -14.35 -13.38
C ASN A 60 -11.49 -12.89 -13.84
N ASN A 61 -11.35 -11.94 -12.92
CA ASN A 61 -11.17 -10.53 -13.24
C ASN A 61 -9.69 -10.12 -13.15
N PRO A 62 -8.95 -10.02 -14.27
CA PRO A 62 -7.53 -9.64 -14.25
C PRO A 62 -7.28 -8.19 -13.80
N GLY A 63 -8.33 -7.37 -13.64
CA GLY A 63 -8.23 -6.02 -13.07
C GLY A 63 -8.17 -6.00 -11.54
N VAL A 64 -8.39 -7.13 -10.87
CA VAL A 64 -8.18 -7.26 -9.43
C VAL A 64 -6.75 -7.77 -9.20
N ALA A 65 -5.98 -7.11 -8.36
CA ALA A 65 -4.63 -7.58 -8.02
C ALA A 65 -4.67 -8.67 -6.94
N GLY A 66 -5.54 -8.51 -5.94
CA GLY A 66 -5.62 -9.40 -4.80
C GLY A 66 -6.62 -8.95 -3.74
N TYR A 67 -6.52 -9.63 -2.59
CA TYR A 67 -7.41 -9.47 -1.45
C TYR A 67 -6.61 -9.03 -0.22
N ASP A 68 -6.84 -7.82 0.27
CA ASP A 68 -6.39 -7.38 1.59
C ASP A 68 -7.39 -7.86 2.65
N ILE A 69 -6.98 -8.94 3.34
CA ILE A 69 -7.91 -9.83 4.04
C ILE A 69 -8.52 -9.14 5.26
N PHE A 70 -7.72 -8.39 6.03
CA PHE A 70 -8.18 -7.80 7.28
C PHE A 70 -7.44 -6.51 7.57
N ASN A 71 -8.15 -5.38 7.57
CA ASN A 71 -7.58 -4.07 7.86
C ASN A 71 -7.25 -3.87 9.35
N GLU A 72 -6.02 -3.45 9.67
CA GLU A 72 -5.58 -2.96 10.98
C GLU A 72 -6.12 -3.75 12.19
N ALA A 73 -5.83 -5.06 12.20
CA ALA A 73 -6.31 -5.93 13.27
C ALA A 73 -5.92 -5.42 14.67
N HIS A 74 -6.93 -5.18 15.49
CA HIS A 74 -6.74 -4.60 16.81
C HIS A 74 -6.53 -5.70 17.88
N PRO A 75 -5.42 -5.68 18.64
CA PRO A 75 -5.08 -6.78 19.54
C PRO A 75 -5.76 -6.69 20.91
N LEU A 76 -6.20 -5.51 21.35
CA LEU A 76 -6.55 -5.33 22.77
C LEU A 76 -7.87 -6.01 23.13
N PRO A 77 -7.97 -6.56 24.37
CA PRO A 77 -6.98 -6.55 25.45
C PRO A 77 -5.98 -7.72 25.42
N ILE A 78 -5.96 -8.54 24.37
CA ILE A 78 -4.98 -9.63 24.24
C ILE A 78 -3.59 -8.99 24.09
N PRO A 79 -2.57 -9.43 24.86
CA PRO A 79 -1.22 -8.90 24.70
C PRO A 79 -0.76 -9.02 23.23
N PRO A 80 -0.28 -7.92 22.59
CA PRO A 80 -0.08 -7.86 21.14
C PRO A 80 0.70 -9.02 20.52
N ARG A 81 1.80 -9.43 21.16
CA ARG A 81 2.62 -10.55 20.67
C ARG A 81 1.92 -11.91 20.76
N LEU A 82 1.05 -12.09 21.76
CA LEU A 82 0.21 -13.30 21.89
C LEU A 82 -0.92 -13.26 20.86
N PHE A 83 -1.53 -12.08 20.68
CA PHE A 83 -2.56 -11.85 19.68
C PHE A 83 -2.07 -12.24 18.28
N GLU A 84 -0.95 -11.68 17.85
CA GLU A 84 -0.40 -11.94 16.51
C GLU A 84 -0.14 -13.44 16.30
N LYS A 85 0.59 -14.05 17.24
CA LYS A 85 1.01 -15.45 17.14
C LYS A 85 -0.14 -16.46 17.18
N PHE A 86 -1.10 -16.27 18.09
CA PHE A 86 -2.10 -17.30 18.38
C PHE A 86 -3.47 -17.02 17.74
N TYR A 87 -3.70 -15.82 17.21
CA TYR A 87 -5.00 -15.43 16.66
C TYR A 87 -4.88 -14.86 15.25
N LEU A 88 -4.04 -13.84 15.04
CA LEU A 88 -3.96 -13.13 13.75
C LEU A 88 -3.39 -14.02 12.63
N TRP A 89 -2.18 -14.57 12.81
CA TRP A 89 -1.55 -15.41 11.78
C TRP A 89 -2.34 -16.70 11.49
N PRO A 90 -2.88 -17.41 12.50
CA PRO A 90 -3.80 -18.51 12.24
C PRO A 90 -5.05 -18.09 11.45
N MET A 91 -5.65 -16.94 11.75
CA MET A 91 -6.80 -16.42 11.00
C MET A 91 -6.43 -16.12 9.53
N PHE A 92 -5.28 -15.49 9.26
CA PHE A 92 -4.82 -15.27 7.89
C PHE A 92 -4.63 -16.57 7.13
N LYS A 93 -4.06 -17.60 7.77
CA LYS A 93 -3.93 -18.92 7.15
C LYS A 93 -5.31 -19.50 6.78
N GLU A 94 -6.24 -19.51 7.73
CA GLU A 94 -7.60 -20.02 7.50
C GLU A 94 -8.34 -19.22 6.40
N ALA A 95 -8.17 -17.89 6.36
CA ALA A 95 -8.74 -17.04 5.33
C ALA A 95 -8.14 -17.32 3.94
N ILE A 96 -6.82 -17.47 3.83
CA ILE A 96 -6.14 -17.83 2.58
C ILE A 96 -6.61 -19.20 2.09
N ASP A 97 -6.71 -20.19 2.97
CA ASP A 97 -7.21 -21.52 2.61
C ASP A 97 -8.67 -21.44 2.10
N ALA A 98 -9.52 -20.66 2.77
CA ALA A 98 -10.92 -20.50 2.38
C ALA A 98 -11.08 -19.76 1.04
N ILE A 99 -10.36 -18.66 0.84
CA ILE A 99 -10.40 -17.88 -0.40
C ILE A 99 -9.76 -18.67 -1.53
N GLY A 100 -8.58 -19.25 -1.30
CA GLY A 100 -7.82 -20.07 -2.25
C GLY A 100 -8.60 -21.27 -2.80
N ALA A 101 -9.54 -21.81 -2.01
CA ALA A 101 -10.42 -22.90 -2.45
C ALA A 101 -11.38 -22.50 -3.58
N VAL A 102 -11.65 -21.20 -3.75
CA VAL A 102 -12.52 -20.67 -4.83
C VAL A 102 -11.78 -19.77 -5.81
N ASP A 103 -10.60 -19.28 -5.43
CA ASP A 103 -9.73 -18.45 -6.25
C ASP A 103 -8.27 -18.55 -5.80
N ALA A 104 -7.48 -19.31 -6.55
CA ALA A 104 -6.06 -19.50 -6.30
C ALA A 104 -5.15 -18.54 -7.08
N ASN A 105 -5.71 -17.69 -7.95
CA ASN A 105 -4.93 -16.90 -8.92
C ASN A 105 -4.48 -15.55 -8.35
N HIS A 106 -5.34 -14.91 -7.55
CA HIS A 106 -5.11 -13.57 -7.03
C HIS A 106 -4.15 -13.54 -5.83
N LEU A 107 -3.61 -12.35 -5.54
CA LEU A 107 -2.71 -12.14 -4.41
C LEU A 107 -3.46 -12.11 -3.07
N PHE A 108 -2.80 -12.55 -2.00
CA PHE A 108 -3.31 -12.51 -0.62
C PHE A 108 -2.45 -11.54 0.20
N PHE A 109 -3.00 -10.39 0.54
CA PHE A 109 -2.31 -9.42 1.38
C PHE A 109 -2.59 -9.73 2.84
N VAL A 110 -1.51 -9.91 3.59
CA VAL A 110 -1.50 -10.16 5.05
C VAL A 110 -0.70 -9.08 5.73
N GLN A 111 -1.05 -8.75 6.97
CA GLN A 111 -0.39 -7.66 7.69
C GLN A 111 -0.21 -7.91 9.17
N GLY A 112 0.76 -7.19 9.75
CA GLY A 112 0.91 -7.08 11.20
C GLY A 112 -0.11 -6.15 11.83
N ILE A 113 -0.08 -6.03 13.15
CA ILE A 113 -0.85 -5.00 13.85
C ILE A 113 -0.26 -3.61 13.58
N LEU A 114 -1.11 -2.59 13.65
CA LEU A 114 -0.69 -1.19 13.76
C LEU A 114 -0.95 -0.67 15.17
N LEU A 115 -0.08 -1.04 16.12
CA LEU A 115 -0.17 -0.55 17.49
C LEU A 115 1.05 0.31 17.84
N LEU A 116 0.91 1.62 17.61
CA LEU A 116 2.00 2.58 17.72
C LEU A 116 3.21 2.09 16.90
N THR A 117 4.42 2.14 17.48
CA THR A 117 5.66 1.69 16.83
C THR A 117 6.05 0.26 17.22
N LEU A 118 5.15 -0.52 17.84
CA LEU A 118 5.47 -1.89 18.22
C LEU A 118 5.79 -2.71 16.97
N ASN A 119 6.89 -3.47 17.04
CA ASN A 119 7.23 -4.40 15.96
C ASN A 119 6.29 -5.61 16.03
N THR A 120 5.87 -6.06 14.87
CA THR A 120 5.03 -7.24 14.73
C THR A 120 5.82 -8.52 14.97
N VAL A 121 5.19 -9.48 15.64
CA VAL A 121 5.62 -10.88 15.59
C VAL A 121 5.03 -11.48 14.33
N VAL A 122 5.89 -11.77 13.35
CA VAL A 122 5.50 -12.50 12.14
C VAL A 122 5.67 -13.99 12.38
N ASP A 123 4.60 -14.77 12.21
CA ASP A 123 4.72 -16.23 12.12
C ASP A 123 5.09 -16.65 10.70
N HIS A 124 5.80 -17.77 10.56
CA HIS A 124 6.25 -18.26 9.26
C HIS A 124 5.07 -18.82 8.46
N LEU A 125 4.34 -17.94 7.79
CA LEU A 125 3.32 -18.29 6.84
C LEU A 125 3.98 -18.50 5.47
N LYS A 126 3.76 -19.68 4.87
CA LYS A 126 4.27 -20.03 3.55
C LYS A 126 3.11 -20.43 2.65
N GLY A 127 3.05 -19.83 1.48
CA GLY A 127 2.07 -20.11 0.45
C GLY A 127 2.38 -19.33 -0.83
N PRO A 128 1.82 -19.74 -1.98
CA PRO A 128 1.92 -18.95 -3.20
C PRO A 128 1.13 -17.64 -3.04
N ASN A 129 1.48 -16.63 -3.85
CA ASN A 129 0.71 -15.39 -4.01
C ASN A 129 0.51 -14.54 -2.74
N ILE A 130 1.24 -14.80 -1.66
CA ILE A 130 1.19 -13.97 -0.45
C ILE A 130 1.98 -12.67 -0.68
N VAL A 131 1.44 -11.55 -0.19
CA VAL A 131 2.09 -10.24 -0.11
C VAL A 131 2.01 -9.75 1.33
N TYR A 132 3.11 -9.21 1.86
CA TYR A 132 3.08 -8.53 3.15
C TYR A 132 2.64 -7.08 2.93
N GLY A 133 1.37 -6.80 3.22
CA GLY A 133 0.67 -5.55 2.89
C GLY A 133 0.41 -4.68 4.12
N THR A 134 1.43 -4.06 4.69
CA THR A 134 1.33 -3.37 5.99
C THR A 134 1.30 -1.85 5.87
N HIS A 135 1.00 -1.16 6.97
CA HIS A 135 0.82 0.29 6.99
C HIS A 135 2.06 1.00 7.55
N LEU A 136 2.20 2.27 7.19
CA LEU A 136 3.28 3.15 7.62
C LEU A 136 2.74 4.53 7.97
N TYR A 137 2.50 4.74 9.26
CA TYR A 137 2.03 6.02 9.80
C TYR A 137 3.01 6.65 10.79
N GLU A 138 4.17 6.03 11.03
CA GLU A 138 5.25 6.61 11.81
C GLU A 138 5.77 7.91 11.17
N GLY A 139 5.80 9.00 11.93
CA GLY A 139 6.08 10.34 11.41
C GLY A 139 4.82 11.15 11.13
N SER A 140 3.66 10.48 10.98
CA SER A 140 2.36 11.08 10.68
C SER A 140 1.38 10.91 11.84
N LEU A 141 0.55 9.86 11.86
CA LEU A 141 -0.37 9.58 12.97
C LEU A 141 0.32 8.96 14.18
N ILE A 142 1.46 8.31 13.95
CA ILE A 142 2.20 7.55 14.97
C ILE A 142 3.51 8.28 15.28
N PRO A 143 3.80 8.57 16.57
CA PRO A 143 5.05 9.20 16.96
C PRO A 143 6.25 8.26 16.77
N PRO A 144 7.49 8.77 16.72
CA PRO A 144 7.85 10.19 16.68
C PRO A 144 7.36 10.88 15.41
N PHE A 145 6.84 12.10 15.56
CA PHE A 145 6.34 12.90 14.44
C PHE A 145 7.47 13.44 13.58
N TRP A 146 7.17 13.69 12.30
CA TRP A 146 8.14 14.11 11.30
C TRP A 146 8.85 15.42 11.66
N THR A 147 10.18 15.39 11.62
CA THR A 147 11.04 16.55 11.90
C THR A 147 11.76 17.08 10.66
N GLY A 148 11.61 16.40 9.52
CA GLY A 148 12.44 16.59 8.33
C GLY A 148 13.61 15.61 8.22
N ASP A 149 13.90 14.82 9.25
CA ASP A 149 14.93 13.78 9.23
C ASP A 149 14.35 12.42 8.82
N PRO A 150 14.74 11.85 7.66
CA PRO A 150 14.24 10.57 7.17
C PRO A 150 14.77 9.36 7.94
N THR A 151 15.74 9.53 8.85
CA THR A 151 16.44 8.41 9.49
C THR A 151 15.49 7.43 10.18
N PHE A 152 14.54 7.93 10.97
CA PHE A 152 13.58 7.07 11.67
C PHE A 152 12.61 6.41 10.68
N LEU A 153 12.10 7.16 9.71
CA LEU A 153 11.21 6.63 8.67
C LEU A 153 11.86 5.47 7.90
N ARG A 154 13.10 5.66 7.46
CA ARG A 154 13.91 4.61 6.82
C ARG A 154 14.05 3.38 7.72
N GLN A 155 14.34 3.56 9.01
CA GLN A 155 14.40 2.42 9.95
C GLN A 155 13.08 1.64 10.01
N ARG A 156 11.93 2.32 9.88
CA ARG A 156 10.62 1.66 9.83
C ARG A 156 10.44 0.88 8.53
N PHE A 157 10.73 1.46 7.37
CA PHE A 157 10.75 0.70 6.11
C PHE A 157 11.62 -0.57 6.18
N GLN A 158 12.85 -0.44 6.69
CA GLN A 158 13.77 -1.57 6.86
C GLN A 158 13.23 -2.63 7.84
N GLN A 159 12.45 -2.22 8.84
CA GLN A 159 11.75 -3.16 9.71
C GLN A 159 10.67 -3.94 8.95
N ARG A 160 9.90 -3.29 8.05
CA ARG A 160 8.89 -3.96 7.22
C ARG A 160 9.51 -4.92 6.21
N VAL A 161 10.68 -4.58 5.66
CA VAL A 161 11.47 -5.49 4.81
C VAL A 161 11.84 -6.75 5.58
N LYS A 162 12.29 -6.62 6.85
CA LYS A 162 12.60 -7.77 7.70
C LYS A 162 11.38 -8.62 8.01
N GLU A 163 10.22 -7.99 8.23
CA GLU A 163 8.95 -8.66 8.48
C GLU A 163 8.48 -9.44 7.24
N ALA A 164 8.50 -8.81 6.06
CA ALA A 164 8.15 -9.46 4.78
C ALA A 164 9.06 -10.67 4.46
N ALA A 165 10.35 -10.59 4.84
CA ALA A 165 11.29 -11.70 4.69
C ALA A 165 10.96 -12.93 5.58
N GLN A 166 10.18 -12.78 6.66
CA GLN A 166 9.72 -13.91 7.47
C GLN A 166 8.51 -14.64 6.84
N VAL A 167 7.74 -13.97 5.96
CA VAL A 167 6.63 -14.52 5.15
C VAL A 167 7.09 -14.96 3.75
N PRO A 168 8.40 -14.99 3.50
CA PRO A 168 9.03 -14.79 2.18
C PRO A 168 8.14 -14.19 1.06
N ALA A 169 7.57 -13.01 1.30
CA ALA A 169 6.62 -12.36 0.40
C ALA A 169 7.14 -10.99 -0.10
N PRO A 170 6.67 -10.49 -1.27
CA PRO A 170 6.82 -9.08 -1.62
C PRO A 170 6.25 -8.16 -0.54
N LEU A 171 6.84 -6.99 -0.38
CA LEU A 171 6.35 -5.94 0.51
C LEU A 171 5.51 -4.93 -0.29
N TRP A 172 4.37 -4.55 0.26
CA TRP A 172 3.53 -3.46 -0.23
C TRP A 172 3.10 -2.59 0.96
N ILE A 173 3.26 -1.28 0.85
CA ILE A 173 2.80 -0.34 1.90
C ILE A 173 1.35 0.01 1.63
N GLY A 174 0.43 -0.68 2.32
CA GLY A 174 -0.99 -0.59 2.03
C GLY A 174 -1.66 0.71 2.41
N GLU A 175 -1.13 1.35 3.44
CA GLU A 175 -1.50 2.71 3.77
C GLU A 175 -0.29 3.48 4.27
N LEU A 176 -0.17 4.71 3.77
CA LEU A 176 0.61 5.77 4.36
C LEU A 176 -0.06 7.09 4.02
N GLY A 177 0.04 8.07 4.91
CA GLY A 177 -0.61 9.35 4.68
C GLY A 177 -0.14 10.40 5.67
N TYR A 178 -0.56 11.64 5.45
CA TYR A 178 -0.24 12.77 6.31
C TYR A 178 -1.37 13.79 6.24
N ASP A 179 -1.66 14.50 7.34
CA ASP A 179 -2.46 15.71 7.29
C ASP A 179 -1.75 16.76 6.43
N LEU A 180 -2.25 16.94 5.20
CA LEU A 180 -1.71 17.78 4.14
C LEU A 180 -1.69 19.27 4.50
N THR A 181 -2.36 19.68 5.59
CA THR A 181 -2.28 21.05 6.12
C THR A 181 -1.08 21.28 7.05
N GLN A 182 -0.43 20.22 7.51
CA GLN A 182 0.70 20.31 8.43
C GLN A 182 2.00 20.65 7.70
N LYS A 183 2.85 21.41 8.40
CA LYS A 183 4.22 21.65 7.94
C LYS A 183 4.97 20.32 7.88
N GLY A 184 5.61 20.06 6.74
CA GLY A 184 6.43 18.87 6.54
C GLY A 184 5.72 17.71 5.83
N ALA A 185 4.41 17.78 5.60
CA ALA A 185 3.66 16.74 4.89
C ALA A 185 4.28 16.37 3.53
N MET A 186 4.73 17.37 2.75
CA MET A 186 5.36 17.13 1.44
C MET A 186 6.73 16.47 1.56
N SER A 187 7.57 16.96 2.47
CA SER A 187 8.89 16.35 2.70
C SER A 187 8.80 14.94 3.28
N TYR A 188 7.76 14.64 4.06
CA TYR A 188 7.46 13.28 4.52
C TYR A 188 7.08 12.39 3.35
N ALA A 189 6.16 12.86 2.48
CA ALA A 189 5.74 12.12 1.30
C ALA A 189 6.93 11.82 0.38
N ASP A 190 7.75 12.84 0.06
CA ASP A 190 8.96 12.65 -0.76
C ASP A 190 9.89 11.61 -0.12
N ALA A 191 10.17 11.71 1.18
CA ALA A 191 11.06 10.76 1.87
C ALA A 191 10.52 9.33 1.91
N ALA A 192 9.21 9.15 2.10
CA ALA A 192 8.58 7.82 2.11
C ALA A 192 8.57 7.20 0.72
N LEU A 193 8.28 8.00 -0.31
CA LEU A 193 8.22 7.54 -1.69
C LEU A 193 9.63 7.30 -2.25
N ASP A 194 10.64 8.08 -1.85
CA ASP A 194 12.06 7.82 -2.18
C ASP A 194 12.53 6.49 -1.63
N GLU A 195 12.21 6.19 -0.36
CA GLU A 195 12.55 4.89 0.24
C GLU A 195 11.79 3.73 -0.43
N SER A 196 10.56 3.99 -0.90
CA SER A 196 9.78 2.99 -1.65
C SER A 196 10.40 2.71 -3.02
N ASP A 197 10.87 3.76 -3.72
CA ASP A 197 11.59 3.64 -4.99
C ASP A 197 12.94 2.92 -4.80
N ASP A 198 13.69 3.23 -3.73
CA ASP A 198 14.96 2.56 -3.38
C ASP A 198 14.77 1.06 -3.12
N LEU A 199 13.66 0.69 -2.48
CA LEU A 199 13.31 -0.69 -2.17
C LEU A 199 12.62 -1.42 -3.33
N GLY A 200 12.14 -0.69 -4.34
CA GLY A 200 11.35 -1.23 -5.44
C GLY A 200 10.00 -1.80 -4.99
N ILE A 201 9.35 -1.17 -4.01
CA ILE A 201 8.08 -1.61 -3.43
C ILE A 201 6.93 -0.67 -3.80
N GLY A 202 5.73 -1.22 -3.89
CA GLY A 202 4.51 -0.44 -4.13
C GLY A 202 3.94 0.16 -2.85
N TRP A 203 3.05 1.14 -3.01
CA TRP A 203 2.36 1.82 -1.91
C TRP A 203 0.95 2.29 -2.31
N ALA A 204 0.11 2.58 -1.33
CA ALA A 204 -1.18 3.27 -1.52
C ALA A 204 -1.36 4.41 -0.51
N TRP A 205 -1.55 5.63 -1.02
CA TRP A 205 -1.71 6.83 -0.20
C TRP A 205 -3.11 6.91 0.40
N TRP A 206 -3.18 7.12 1.71
CA TRP A 206 -4.41 7.41 2.43
C TRP A 206 -4.64 8.93 2.50
N GLN A 207 -5.61 9.50 1.79
CA GLN A 207 -6.53 8.84 0.86
C GLN A 207 -6.88 9.71 -0.34
N TRP A 208 -7.50 9.13 -1.36
CA TRP A 208 -7.85 9.87 -2.57
C TRP A 208 -8.94 10.92 -2.33
N ARG A 209 -10.06 10.52 -1.72
CA ARG A 209 -11.27 11.34 -1.57
C ARG A 209 -11.69 11.43 -0.11
N GLU A 210 -11.63 12.63 0.47
CA GLU A 210 -12.19 12.87 1.81
C GLU A 210 -12.49 14.36 2.03
N ASN A 211 -11.48 15.12 2.41
CA ASN A 211 -11.52 16.53 2.74
C ASN A 211 -10.14 17.15 2.47
N ARG A 212 -10.00 18.47 2.66
CA ARG A 212 -8.73 19.19 2.40
C ARG A 212 -7.55 18.75 3.29
N TYR A 213 -7.77 18.01 4.36
CA TYR A 213 -6.72 17.58 5.29
C TYR A 213 -6.05 16.31 4.80
N TRP A 214 -6.81 15.33 4.31
CA TRP A 214 -6.27 13.99 3.99
C TRP A 214 -6.52 13.57 2.53
N GLY A 215 -7.51 14.18 1.87
CA GLY A 215 -7.90 13.87 0.51
C GLY A 215 -7.11 14.66 -0.52
N ILE A 216 -6.81 14.05 -1.68
CA ILE A 216 -6.39 14.79 -2.87
C ILE A 216 -7.58 15.55 -3.46
N VAL A 217 -8.73 14.89 -3.49
CA VAL A 217 -10.03 15.50 -3.79
C VAL A 217 -10.91 15.52 -2.54
N ASP A 218 -11.83 16.47 -2.46
CA ASP A 218 -12.84 16.51 -1.40
C ASP A 218 -13.98 15.52 -1.65
N ALA A 219 -14.92 15.42 -0.70
CA ALA A 219 -16.09 14.54 -0.82
C ALA A 219 -16.91 14.79 -2.10
N ALA A 220 -17.00 16.04 -2.57
CA ALA A 220 -17.70 16.40 -3.81
C ALA A 220 -16.90 16.01 -5.08
N GLY A 221 -15.61 15.69 -4.93
CA GLY A 221 -14.71 15.30 -6.01
C GLY A 221 -13.91 16.45 -6.59
N GLN A 222 -13.92 17.61 -5.95
CA GLN A 222 -13.10 18.75 -6.36
C GLN A 222 -11.65 18.54 -5.93
N LEU A 223 -10.69 18.80 -6.82
CA LEU A 223 -9.27 18.77 -6.50
C LEU A 223 -8.93 19.89 -5.50
N VAL A 224 -8.59 19.51 -4.27
CA VAL A 224 -8.29 20.44 -3.17
C VAL A 224 -6.81 20.46 -2.79
N ASN A 225 -6.05 19.40 -3.09
CA ASN A 225 -4.64 19.29 -2.75
C ASN A 225 -3.75 19.05 -3.98
N ARG A 226 -3.83 19.95 -4.97
CA ARG A 226 -3.03 19.87 -6.20
C ARG A 226 -1.52 19.89 -5.92
N ASN A 227 -1.05 20.61 -4.91
CA ASN A 227 0.38 20.61 -4.56
C ASN A 227 0.83 19.23 -4.07
N ALA A 228 0.10 18.63 -3.12
CA ALA A 228 0.36 17.27 -2.64
C ALA A 228 0.33 16.25 -3.78
N LEU A 229 -0.64 16.37 -4.69
CA LEU A 229 -0.71 15.50 -5.85
C LEU A 229 0.57 15.52 -6.70
N ARG A 230 1.28 16.65 -6.80
CA ARG A 230 2.56 16.69 -7.55
C ARG A 230 3.65 15.85 -6.88
N HIS A 231 3.68 15.79 -5.55
CA HIS A 231 4.64 14.97 -4.81
C HIS A 231 4.29 13.47 -4.90
N LEU A 232 3.00 13.13 -4.93
CA LEU A 232 2.54 11.73 -5.01
C LEU A 232 2.55 11.17 -6.44
N ALA A 233 2.16 11.97 -7.43
CA ALA A 233 2.02 11.55 -8.82
C ALA A 233 3.37 11.59 -9.56
N ARG A 234 4.34 10.86 -9.01
CA ARG A 234 5.70 10.71 -9.54
C ARG A 234 5.66 9.84 -10.81
N PRO A 235 6.49 10.14 -11.83
CA PRO A 235 6.75 9.19 -12.90
C PRO A 235 7.35 7.88 -12.36
N TYR A 236 6.89 6.72 -12.82
CA TYR A 236 7.38 5.42 -12.34
C TYR A 236 7.20 4.31 -13.39
N LEU A 237 7.88 3.17 -13.21
CA LEU A 237 7.68 1.99 -14.05
C LEU A 237 6.39 1.27 -13.61
N ILE A 238 5.38 1.25 -14.48
CA ILE A 238 4.19 0.42 -14.27
C ILE A 238 4.53 -1.05 -14.53
N ALA A 239 5.25 -1.31 -15.61
CA ALA A 239 5.73 -2.63 -15.98
C ALA A 239 7.01 -2.50 -16.79
N ALA A 240 7.97 -3.40 -16.57
CA ALA A 240 9.20 -3.44 -17.33
C ALA A 240 9.77 -4.86 -17.38
N PRO A 241 10.49 -5.24 -18.45
CA PRO A 241 11.20 -6.50 -18.50
C PRO A 241 12.31 -6.58 -17.44
N ALA A 242 12.67 -7.82 -17.08
CA ALA A 242 13.86 -8.06 -16.28
C ALA A 242 15.09 -7.38 -16.91
N GLY A 243 15.93 -6.75 -16.08
CA GLY A 243 17.08 -5.97 -16.53
C GLY A 243 16.80 -4.47 -16.72
N VAL A 244 15.55 -4.03 -16.61
CA VAL A 244 15.18 -2.60 -16.59
C VAL A 244 14.88 -2.15 -15.17
N ARG A 245 15.39 -0.99 -14.76
CA ARG A 245 15.13 -0.37 -13.46
C ARG A 245 14.98 1.14 -13.60
N ALA A 246 14.17 1.76 -12.76
CA ALA A 246 14.11 3.21 -12.64
C ALA A 246 14.78 3.68 -11.35
N GLY A 247 15.26 4.93 -11.36
CA GLY A 247 15.54 5.68 -10.14
C GLY A 247 14.28 6.39 -9.63
N HIS A 248 14.49 7.35 -8.73
CA HIS A 248 13.39 8.15 -8.16
C HIS A 248 12.69 8.99 -9.22
N GLY A 249 11.36 8.93 -9.24
CA GLY A 249 10.56 9.82 -10.09
C GLY A 249 10.53 11.24 -9.52
N ASP A 250 10.49 12.28 -10.34
CA ASP A 250 10.26 13.65 -9.87
C ASP A 250 8.92 14.14 -10.43
N GLY A 251 7.88 14.14 -9.59
CA GLY A 251 6.55 14.64 -9.95
C GLY A 251 6.41 16.16 -9.91
N ILE A 252 7.43 16.88 -9.43
CA ILE A 252 7.47 18.35 -9.40
C ILE A 252 8.05 18.89 -10.71
N ARG A 253 9.23 18.39 -11.09
CA ARG A 253 9.94 18.80 -12.31
C ARG A 253 9.59 17.94 -13.52
N GLY A 254 9.00 16.76 -13.29
CA GLY A 254 8.72 15.80 -14.34
C GLY A 254 10.00 15.19 -14.87
N ASN A 255 10.63 14.29 -14.12
CA ASN A 255 11.83 13.59 -14.55
C ASN A 255 11.84 12.13 -14.07
N LEU A 256 12.31 11.22 -14.91
CA LEU A 256 12.57 9.83 -14.57
C LEU A 256 13.83 9.36 -15.29
N THR A 257 14.72 8.71 -14.55
CA THR A 257 15.90 8.04 -15.14
C THR A 257 15.69 6.54 -15.11
N ILE A 258 15.85 5.89 -16.26
CA ILE A 258 15.70 4.45 -16.44
C ILE A 258 17.04 3.87 -16.89
N THR A 259 17.47 2.81 -16.22
CA THR A 259 18.65 2.02 -16.59
C THR A 259 18.18 0.74 -17.27
N VAL A 260 18.64 0.51 -18.49
CA VAL A 260 18.36 -0.67 -19.30
C VAL A 260 19.63 -1.50 -19.38
N ASN A 261 19.61 -2.73 -18.87
CA ASN A 261 20.72 -3.67 -19.02
C ASN A 261 20.73 -4.21 -20.47
N ALA A 262 21.90 -4.39 -21.06
CA ALA A 262 22.04 -5.03 -22.36
C ALA A 262 21.39 -6.43 -22.43
N THR A 263 21.26 -7.15 -21.32
CA THR A 263 20.59 -8.46 -21.28
C THR A 263 19.09 -8.36 -20.97
N HIS A 264 18.45 -7.21 -21.19
CA HIS A 264 17.02 -7.06 -20.92
C HIS A 264 16.18 -7.98 -21.82
N ALA A 265 15.03 -8.42 -21.32
CA ALA A 265 14.08 -9.15 -22.16
C ALA A 265 13.44 -8.21 -23.19
N ASP A 266 13.10 -8.75 -24.36
CA ASP A 266 12.48 -8.01 -25.46
C ASP A 266 10.97 -7.82 -25.20
N GLN A 267 10.66 -6.81 -24.40
CA GLN A 267 9.31 -6.37 -24.05
C GLN A 267 9.29 -4.85 -23.88
N PRO A 268 8.14 -4.19 -24.11
CA PRO A 268 7.99 -2.76 -23.86
C PRO A 268 8.22 -2.39 -22.40
N ILE A 269 8.66 -1.14 -22.19
CA ILE A 269 8.70 -0.49 -20.88
C ILE A 269 7.46 0.41 -20.77
N GLU A 270 6.64 0.18 -19.77
CA GLU A 270 5.42 0.95 -19.48
C GLU A 270 5.66 1.90 -18.30
N ILE A 271 5.47 3.19 -18.53
CA ILE A 271 5.72 4.26 -17.56
C ILE A 271 4.42 4.97 -17.22
N GLY A 272 4.15 5.12 -15.94
CA GLY A 272 3.11 6.00 -15.44
C GLY A 272 3.59 7.45 -15.46
N TRP A 273 2.79 8.34 -16.02
CA TRP A 273 3.09 9.77 -16.10
C TRP A 273 1.82 10.59 -15.90
N SER A 274 1.84 11.54 -14.95
CA SER A 274 0.64 12.29 -14.60
C SER A 274 0.34 13.41 -15.59
N ALA A 275 -0.65 13.18 -16.46
CA ALA A 275 -1.21 14.21 -17.33
C ALA A 275 -1.93 15.35 -16.58
N VAL A 276 -2.21 15.16 -15.28
CA VAL A 276 -2.90 16.16 -14.43
C VAL A 276 -1.92 17.19 -13.87
N THR A 277 -0.69 16.78 -13.58
CA THR A 277 0.31 17.60 -12.87
C THR A 277 1.52 17.99 -13.71
N LEU A 278 1.81 17.27 -14.79
CA LEU A 278 2.96 17.47 -15.66
C LEU A 278 2.54 17.76 -17.11
N THR A 279 3.45 18.37 -17.87
CA THR A 279 3.34 18.44 -19.33
C THR A 279 3.63 17.07 -19.95
N ALA A 280 3.37 16.93 -21.25
CA ALA A 280 3.60 15.67 -21.96
C ALA A 280 5.08 15.24 -21.84
N PRO A 281 5.37 13.95 -21.65
CA PRO A 281 6.74 13.47 -21.54
C PRO A 281 7.45 13.41 -22.89
N THR A 282 8.77 13.60 -22.85
CA THR A 282 9.70 13.24 -23.92
C THR A 282 10.74 12.28 -23.37
N ALA A 283 11.15 11.30 -24.17
CA ALA A 283 12.15 10.30 -23.79
C ALA A 283 13.37 10.40 -24.69
N ASP A 284 14.56 10.30 -24.12
CA ASP A 284 15.85 10.34 -24.81
C ASP A 284 16.79 9.26 -24.28
N GLY A 285 17.46 8.54 -25.16
CA GLY A 285 18.40 7.48 -24.81
C GLY A 285 18.96 6.78 -26.05
N VAL A 286 20.23 6.36 -26.00
CA VAL A 286 20.91 5.79 -27.18
C VAL A 286 20.37 4.43 -27.64
N CYS A 287 19.65 3.72 -26.76
CA CYS A 287 18.97 2.45 -27.07
C CYS A 287 17.46 2.63 -27.29
N LEU A 288 16.95 3.87 -27.32
CA LEU A 288 15.52 4.12 -27.49
C LEU A 288 15.15 4.00 -28.97
N ALA A 289 14.35 2.98 -29.30
CA ALA A 289 13.88 2.75 -30.67
C ALA A 289 12.58 3.53 -30.96
N ALA A 290 11.64 3.55 -30.00
CA ALA A 290 10.39 4.27 -30.15
C ALA A 290 9.80 4.69 -28.80
N SER A 291 8.96 5.73 -28.82
CA SER A 291 8.17 6.17 -27.67
C SER A 291 6.74 6.53 -28.11
N HIS A 292 5.76 6.20 -27.28
CA HIS A 292 4.35 6.52 -27.50
C HIS A 292 3.70 7.02 -26.22
N TRP A 293 3.13 8.24 -26.27
CA TRP A 293 2.45 8.87 -25.15
C TRP A 293 0.94 8.86 -25.34
N ASP A 294 0.20 8.29 -24.39
CA ASP A 294 -1.25 8.38 -24.28
C ASP A 294 -1.65 9.22 -23.05
N ALA A 295 -2.09 10.45 -23.32
CA ALA A 295 -2.55 11.38 -22.28
C ALA A 295 -3.83 10.94 -21.57
N THR A 296 -4.65 10.07 -22.18
CA THR A 296 -5.92 9.62 -21.62
C THR A 296 -5.69 8.63 -20.48
N SER A 297 -4.79 7.68 -20.70
CA SER A 297 -4.43 6.69 -19.69
C SER A 297 -3.26 7.13 -18.80
N GLY A 298 -2.57 8.22 -19.14
CA GLY A 298 -1.38 8.66 -18.42
C GLY A 298 -0.20 7.70 -18.58
N ARG A 299 -0.07 7.08 -19.77
CA ARG A 299 0.92 6.03 -20.04
C ARG A 299 1.88 6.42 -21.15
N LEU A 300 3.16 6.25 -20.86
CA LEU A 300 4.24 6.33 -21.84
C LEU A 300 4.81 4.92 -22.06
N THR A 301 4.69 4.42 -23.29
CA THR A 301 5.29 3.15 -23.70
C THR A 301 6.61 3.43 -24.43
N LEU A 302 7.68 2.75 -24.02
CA LEU A 302 8.98 2.79 -24.69
C LEU A 302 9.32 1.43 -25.29
N GLN A 303 9.84 1.46 -26.51
CA GLN A 303 10.53 0.34 -27.12
C GLN A 303 12.02 0.63 -27.15
N VAL A 304 12.81 -0.32 -26.69
CA VAL A 304 14.28 -0.22 -26.63
C VAL A 304 14.90 -1.31 -27.50
N ASP A 305 16.02 -0.98 -28.15
CA ASP A 305 16.73 -1.90 -29.03
C ASP A 305 17.18 -3.16 -28.26
N PRO A 306 16.89 -4.38 -28.75
CA PRO A 306 17.34 -5.60 -28.12
C PRO A 306 18.87 -5.63 -27.99
N ALA A 307 19.36 -6.23 -26.91
CA ALA A 307 20.79 -6.39 -26.63
C ALA A 307 21.59 -5.09 -26.42
N ALA A 308 20.93 -3.93 -26.31
CA ALA A 308 21.58 -2.63 -26.08
C ALA A 308 21.32 -2.13 -24.66
N GLY A 309 22.39 -1.98 -23.87
CA GLY A 309 22.31 -1.37 -22.55
C GLY A 309 22.44 0.15 -22.63
N CYS A 310 21.54 0.89 -22.01
CA CYS A 310 21.66 2.35 -21.96
C CYS A 310 20.95 2.98 -20.76
N ARG A 311 21.09 4.30 -20.67
CA ARG A 311 20.28 5.13 -19.78
C ARG A 311 19.28 5.89 -20.63
N VAL A 312 18.00 5.74 -20.29
CA VAL A 312 16.90 6.52 -20.88
C VAL A 312 16.48 7.58 -19.87
N ILE A 313 16.31 8.81 -20.32
CA ILE A 313 15.83 9.92 -19.49
C ILE A 313 14.50 10.40 -20.04
N VAL A 314 13.49 10.42 -19.19
CA VAL A 314 12.15 10.89 -19.51
C VAL A 314 11.92 12.20 -18.79
N ARG A 315 11.49 13.25 -19.51
CA ARG A 315 11.31 14.59 -18.96
C ARG A 315 10.00 15.23 -19.42
N ALA A 316 9.43 16.08 -18.57
CA ALA A 316 8.40 17.02 -18.97
C ALA A 316 8.92 17.91 -20.10
N SER A 317 8.11 18.04 -21.16
CA SER A 317 8.35 18.98 -22.27
C SER A 317 8.18 20.43 -21.87
#